data_AF-A0A535P607-F1
#
_entry.id   AF-A0A535P607-F1
#
_cell.length_a   1.000
_cell.length_b   1.000
_cell.length_c   1.000
_cell.angle_alpha   90.00
_cell.angle_beta   90.00
_cell.angle_gamma   90.00
#
_symmetry.space_group_name_H-M   'P 1'
#
loop_
_entity.id
_entity.type
_entity.pdbx_description
1 polymer ?
#
loop_
_entity_poly.entity_id
_entity_poly.type
_entity_poly.pdbx_seq_one_letter_code
_entity_poly.pdbx_strand_id
1 'polypeptide(L)'
;MARTPLLRSLARLAADHAEAEATGRRPAEVRAERAEARERSLRAISRRDFLAGTAAAGAAVALGGSSAFAPSARAGGARVAIVGGGIAGLTCALTLLDKGVAATVYESSDRVGGRMHSDSRGYWSDGQTSEWCGELIDSGHKTILTLAQRYRLATVDLLGAEPNGSEDTYKFFGGYYPKDQADIDFQPVHQALQGDVQAASYPTLFNLNTPGGVALDHMSVYDWIESRVPGGHRSQLGVLLDVAYNIEYGAESTDQSSLNLVYLLGYKARPGNFAIFGASDERYHIVGGNERLPGAIAADVSARGSTIRTGWRMTSIARNADGTYSLAFDGVKAPVVADQVVLALPFAVLRTLDYRKAGFDSLKNTAIQDLGRGRNSKLHLQFTSRPWNGMGAWPGISNGSTYADTGYQNTWDVSRGQAGSSGIVVDYTGGDVAGSFRPSTPYSDASSLQVANYAAAFLRQIEPVLPGITARWNGKATLSVPMLDPNLNLSYTYWRVGQYTAFSGWEKQRMGNVHFAGEQCSQDFQGYMEGGASEGVRAAGEILDDLKFG
;
A
#
# COMPACT_ATOMS: atom_id res chain seq x y z
N MET A 1 -12.00 14.66 -7.61
CA MET A 1 -11.35 14.79 -8.93
C MET A 1 -9.97 14.16 -8.86
N ALA A 2 -9.61 13.35 -9.86
CA ALA A 2 -8.34 12.63 -9.93
C ALA A 2 -7.15 13.62 -10.06
N ARG A 3 -6.09 13.41 -9.26
CA ARG A 3 -4.89 14.25 -9.24
C ARG A 3 -4.01 13.96 -10.47
N THR A 4 -4.32 14.61 -11.60
CA THR A 4 -3.52 14.50 -12.83
C THR A 4 -2.19 15.27 -12.72
N PRO A 5 -1.19 15.01 -13.59
CA PRO A 5 -0.01 15.85 -13.75
C PRO A 5 -0.33 17.36 -13.90
N LEU A 6 -1.50 17.68 -14.45
CA LEU A 6 -2.02 19.03 -14.56
C LEU A 6 -2.28 19.66 -13.18
N LEU A 7 -2.83 18.91 -12.21
CA LEU A 7 -3.07 19.43 -10.86
C LEU A 7 -1.75 19.70 -10.11
N ARG A 8 -0.74 18.86 -10.31
CA ARG A 8 0.63 19.11 -9.82
C ARG A 8 1.27 20.33 -10.48
N SER A 9 1.01 20.52 -11.78
CA SER A 9 1.44 21.73 -12.49
C SER A 9 0.73 22.98 -11.96
N LEU A 10 -0.56 22.90 -11.65
CA LEU A 10 -1.35 24.00 -11.10
C LEU A 10 -0.93 24.35 -9.66
N ALA A 11 -0.66 23.35 -8.82
CA ALA A 11 -0.13 23.56 -7.48
C ALA A 11 1.26 24.20 -7.50
N ARG A 12 2.13 23.78 -8.44
CA ARG A 12 3.43 24.45 -8.66
C ARG A 12 3.25 25.89 -9.16
N LEU A 13 2.33 26.12 -10.09
CA LEU A 13 2.00 27.47 -10.57
C LEU A 13 1.48 28.38 -9.46
N ALA A 14 0.68 27.84 -8.54
CA ALA A 14 0.19 28.57 -7.37
C ALA A 14 1.33 28.88 -6.38
N ALA A 15 2.23 27.93 -6.13
CA ALA A 15 3.41 28.15 -5.30
C ALA A 15 4.36 29.20 -5.90
N ASP A 16 4.58 29.16 -7.22
CA ASP A 16 5.40 30.17 -7.92
C ASP A 16 4.78 31.58 -7.82
N HIS A 17 3.44 31.69 -7.82
CA HIS A 17 2.75 32.97 -7.62
C HIS A 17 2.81 33.45 -6.18
N ALA A 18 2.60 32.57 -5.21
CA ALA A 18 2.67 32.92 -3.79
C ALA A 18 4.08 33.40 -3.40
N GLU A 19 5.13 32.73 -3.89
CA GLU A 19 6.52 33.16 -3.68
C GLU A 19 6.84 34.45 -4.41
N ALA A 20 6.33 34.65 -5.62
CA ALA A 20 6.46 35.90 -6.36
C ALA A 20 5.83 37.09 -5.62
N GLU A 21 4.62 36.90 -5.05
CA GLU A 21 3.96 37.90 -4.21
C GLU A 21 4.75 38.18 -2.92
N ALA A 22 5.20 37.12 -2.23
CA ALA A 22 5.95 37.26 -0.98
C ALA A 22 7.32 37.95 -1.15
N THR A 23 7.92 37.84 -2.33
CA THR A 23 9.26 38.37 -2.62
C THR A 23 9.27 39.62 -3.50
N GLY A 24 8.09 40.10 -3.94
CA GLY A 24 7.96 41.25 -4.84
C GLY A 24 8.54 41.01 -6.24
N ARG A 25 8.65 39.73 -6.65
CA ARG A 25 9.27 39.30 -7.91
C ARG A 25 8.20 38.88 -8.91
N ARG A 26 8.56 38.75 -10.19
CA ARG A 26 7.64 38.17 -11.19
C ARG A 26 7.66 36.64 -11.09
N PRO A 27 6.54 35.93 -11.26
CA PRO A 27 6.52 34.46 -11.26
C PRO A 27 7.49 33.82 -12.26
N ALA A 28 7.76 34.49 -13.39
CA ALA A 28 8.76 34.03 -14.37
C ALA A 28 10.20 34.03 -13.83
N GLU A 29 10.54 34.97 -12.93
CA GLU A 29 11.86 35.10 -12.32
C GLU A 29 12.06 34.02 -11.25
N VAL A 30 11.02 33.74 -10.45
CA VAL A 30 11.02 32.64 -9.48
C VAL A 30 11.19 31.29 -10.20
N ARG A 31 10.48 31.08 -11.32
CA ARG A 31 10.63 29.88 -12.15
C ARG A 31 12.02 29.75 -12.76
N ALA A 32 12.57 30.82 -13.31
CA ALA A 32 13.91 30.83 -13.89
C ALA A 32 14.96 30.49 -12.85
N GLU A 33 14.88 31.08 -11.66
CA GLU A 33 15.82 30.80 -10.58
C GLU A 33 15.69 29.35 -10.07
N ARG A 34 14.48 28.81 -9.93
CA ARG A 34 14.29 27.39 -9.56
C ARG A 34 14.83 26.44 -10.64
N ALA A 35 14.65 26.77 -11.91
CA ALA A 35 15.23 26.01 -13.02
C ALA A 35 16.77 26.07 -13.00
N GLU A 36 17.34 27.26 -12.77
CA GLU A 36 18.78 27.42 -12.62
C GLU A 36 19.34 26.76 -11.36
N ALA A 37 18.64 26.82 -10.22
CA ALA A 37 19.03 26.15 -8.99
C ALA A 37 19.01 24.62 -9.16
N ARG A 38 18.04 24.11 -9.92
CA ARG A 38 17.97 22.70 -10.32
C ARG A 38 19.12 22.33 -11.25
N GLU A 39 19.43 23.13 -12.26
CA GLU A 39 20.58 22.90 -13.14
C GLU A 39 21.91 23.01 -12.39
N ARG A 40 22.06 23.99 -11.49
CA ARG A 40 23.24 24.14 -10.62
C ARG A 40 23.39 22.94 -9.70
N SER A 41 22.30 22.41 -9.15
CA SER A 41 22.32 21.20 -8.32
C SER A 41 22.72 19.97 -9.13
N LEU A 42 22.17 19.80 -10.33
CA LEU A 42 22.54 18.72 -11.25
C LEU A 42 24.00 18.82 -11.72
N ARG A 43 24.50 20.04 -12.00
CA ARG A 43 25.90 20.30 -12.34
C ARG A 43 26.84 20.15 -11.14
N ALA A 44 26.40 20.48 -9.92
CA ALA A 44 27.18 20.30 -8.70
C ALA A 44 27.31 18.82 -8.32
N ILE A 45 26.25 18.03 -8.53
CA ILE A 45 26.28 16.56 -8.44
C ILE A 45 27.24 16.00 -9.49
N SER A 46 27.09 16.40 -10.76
CA SER A 46 27.98 15.99 -11.85
C SER A 46 29.45 16.39 -11.64
N ARG A 47 29.73 17.57 -11.06
CA ARG A 47 31.11 18.01 -10.72
C ARG A 47 31.67 17.28 -9.50
N ARG A 48 30.83 16.91 -8.52
CA ARG A 48 31.23 16.02 -7.42
C ARG A 48 31.56 14.63 -7.93
N ASP A 49 30.77 14.10 -8.87
CA ASP A 49 31.02 12.82 -9.53
C ASP A 49 32.27 12.87 -10.42
N PHE A 50 32.50 14.01 -11.10
CA PHE A 50 33.72 14.24 -11.89
C PHE A 50 34.97 14.39 -11.01
N LEU A 51 34.90 15.13 -9.90
CA LEU A 51 36.02 15.30 -8.96
C LEU A 51 36.34 14.01 -8.20
N ALA A 52 35.32 13.22 -7.85
CA ALA A 52 35.49 11.86 -7.33
C ALA A 52 36.11 10.92 -8.37
N GLY A 53 35.86 11.15 -9.66
CA GLY A 53 36.47 10.42 -10.78
C GLY A 53 37.91 10.85 -11.12
N THR A 54 38.34 12.07 -10.79
CA THR A 54 39.67 12.59 -11.18
C THR A 54 40.79 12.39 -10.15
N ALA A 55 40.49 11.93 -8.93
CA ALA A 55 41.52 11.66 -7.92
C ALA A 55 42.25 10.31 -8.09
N ALA A 56 41.88 9.49 -9.09
CA ALA A 56 42.41 8.14 -9.29
C ALA A 56 43.26 7.94 -10.56
N ALA A 57 43.60 8.99 -11.32
CA ALA A 57 44.37 8.84 -12.56
C ALA A 57 45.43 9.95 -12.72
N GLY A 58 46.54 9.78 -12.00
CA GLY A 58 47.69 10.68 -12.06
C GLY A 58 49.03 9.95 -11.97
N ALA A 59 49.27 8.95 -12.84
CA ALA A 59 50.60 8.54 -13.32
C ALA A 59 50.51 7.33 -14.26
N ALA A 60 50.63 7.54 -15.58
CA ALA A 60 51.39 6.68 -16.51
C ALA A 60 51.07 7.08 -17.96
N VAL A 61 52.05 7.69 -18.62
CA VAL A 61 52.12 7.80 -20.09
C VAL A 61 52.77 6.53 -20.62
N ALA A 62 52.11 5.79 -21.51
CA ALA A 62 52.73 5.06 -22.63
C ALA A 62 51.68 4.32 -23.50
N LEU A 63 51.57 4.76 -24.75
CA LEU A 63 51.36 3.99 -26.00
C LEU A 63 50.60 2.65 -25.97
N GLY A 64 49.52 2.57 -26.75
CA GLY A 64 48.99 1.29 -27.26
C GLY A 64 47.47 1.32 -27.41
N GLY A 65 46.99 1.32 -28.65
CA GLY A 65 45.56 1.29 -28.94
C GLY A 65 44.92 -0.03 -28.51
N SER A 66 43.62 0.03 -28.16
CA SER A 66 42.68 -1.08 -28.24
C SER A 66 41.26 -0.59 -27.92
N SER A 67 40.39 -0.70 -28.92
CA SER A 67 38.96 -1.04 -28.82
C SER A 67 38.12 -0.35 -27.73
N ALA A 68 37.42 0.71 -28.16
CA ALA A 68 36.19 1.14 -27.51
C ALA A 68 35.20 -0.06 -27.47
N PHE A 69 34.79 -0.45 -26.27
CA PHE A 69 33.71 -1.40 -26.06
C PHE A 69 32.40 -0.77 -26.52
N ALA A 70 32.00 -1.06 -27.75
CA ALA A 70 30.61 -0.95 -28.16
C ALA A 70 29.82 -2.06 -27.44
N PRO A 71 28.67 -1.77 -26.82
CA PRO A 71 27.80 -2.83 -26.31
C PRO A 71 27.36 -3.69 -27.50
N SER A 72 27.69 -4.98 -27.43
CA SER A 72 27.17 -5.99 -28.34
C SER A 72 25.66 -6.07 -28.13
N ALA A 73 24.89 -5.58 -29.10
CA ALA A 73 23.47 -5.91 -29.23
C ALA A 73 23.36 -7.42 -29.39
N ARG A 74 22.92 -8.12 -28.33
CA ARG A 74 22.62 -9.56 -28.41
C ARG A 74 21.47 -9.75 -29.40
N ALA A 75 21.61 -10.71 -30.31
CA ALA A 75 20.65 -11.06 -31.35
C ALA A 75 19.37 -11.77 -30.84
N GLY A 76 19.03 -11.62 -29.55
CA GLY A 76 17.78 -12.04 -28.93
C GLY A 76 17.29 -10.90 -28.06
N GLY A 77 15.98 -10.60 -28.10
CA GLY A 77 15.39 -9.49 -27.34
C GLY A 77 15.78 -9.49 -25.86
N ALA A 78 15.78 -8.30 -25.23
CA ALA A 78 16.21 -8.13 -23.85
C ALA A 78 15.47 -9.09 -22.89
N ARG A 79 16.21 -9.77 -22.02
CA ARG A 79 15.65 -10.72 -21.04
C ARG A 79 15.15 -9.94 -19.83
N VAL A 80 13.83 -9.84 -19.70
CA VAL A 80 13.17 -9.20 -18.55
C VAL A 80 12.71 -10.25 -17.55
N ALA A 81 13.26 -10.19 -16.33
CA ALA A 81 12.83 -11.01 -15.19
C ALA A 81 12.02 -10.16 -14.20
N ILE A 82 10.83 -10.62 -13.84
CA ILE A 82 9.98 -9.97 -12.84
C ILE A 82 9.85 -10.93 -11.66
N VAL A 83 10.21 -10.50 -10.46
CA VAL A 83 10.15 -11.31 -9.23
C VAL A 83 8.94 -10.86 -8.41
N GLY A 84 7.93 -11.75 -8.31
CA GLY A 84 6.64 -11.50 -7.68
C GLY A 84 5.48 -11.50 -8.69
N GLY A 85 4.58 -12.46 -8.58
CA GLY A 85 3.33 -12.62 -9.32
C GLY A 85 2.12 -11.94 -8.66
N GLY A 86 2.35 -10.93 -7.81
CA GLY A 86 1.31 -10.02 -7.34
C GLY A 86 0.88 -9.02 -8.41
N ILE A 87 -0.10 -8.17 -8.09
CA ILE A 87 -0.66 -7.19 -9.05
C ILE A 87 0.39 -6.27 -9.68
N ALA A 88 1.44 -5.89 -8.94
CA ALA A 88 2.53 -5.06 -9.45
C ALA A 88 3.33 -5.76 -10.55
N GLY A 89 3.79 -7.00 -10.31
CA GLY A 89 4.55 -7.75 -11.30
C GLY A 89 3.71 -8.15 -12.51
N LEU A 90 2.46 -8.53 -12.29
CA LEU A 90 1.53 -8.87 -13.38
C LEU A 90 1.18 -7.65 -14.24
N THR A 91 0.94 -6.49 -13.64
CA THR A 91 0.67 -5.26 -14.40
C THR A 91 1.91 -4.78 -15.14
N CYS A 92 3.11 -4.97 -14.57
CA CYS A 92 4.38 -4.71 -15.26
C CYS A 92 4.51 -5.62 -16.50
N ALA A 93 4.34 -6.93 -16.34
CA ALA A 93 4.38 -7.89 -17.44
C ALA A 93 3.35 -7.56 -18.55
N LEU A 94 2.13 -7.21 -18.16
CA LEU A 94 1.07 -6.80 -19.08
C LEU A 94 1.44 -5.55 -19.87
N THR A 95 1.96 -4.53 -19.19
CA THR A 95 2.33 -3.25 -19.80
C THR A 95 3.49 -3.41 -20.80
N LEU A 96 4.49 -4.23 -20.46
CA LEU A 96 5.58 -4.59 -21.38
C LEU A 96 5.04 -5.34 -22.61
N LEU A 97 4.16 -6.31 -22.38
CA LEU A 97 3.61 -7.15 -23.44
C LEU A 97 2.66 -6.38 -24.38
N ASP A 98 1.95 -5.38 -23.87
CA ASP A 98 1.19 -4.41 -24.68
C ASP A 98 2.08 -3.58 -25.62
N LYS A 99 3.40 -3.57 -25.39
CA LYS A 99 4.41 -2.97 -26.26
C LYS A 99 5.29 -4.00 -26.98
N GLY A 100 4.89 -5.27 -26.96
CA GLY A 100 5.59 -6.36 -27.66
C GLY A 100 6.84 -6.88 -26.96
N VAL A 101 7.06 -6.52 -25.70
CA VAL A 101 8.19 -7.01 -24.89
C VAL A 101 7.69 -8.11 -23.96
N ALA A 102 8.09 -9.36 -24.23
CA ALA A 102 7.78 -10.48 -23.35
C ALA A 102 8.68 -10.49 -22.10
N ALA A 103 8.13 -10.93 -20.97
CA ALA A 103 8.85 -11.06 -19.71
C ALA A 103 8.62 -12.44 -19.09
N THR A 104 9.51 -12.84 -18.18
CA THR A 104 9.28 -14.00 -17.30
C THR A 104 9.00 -13.53 -15.88
N VAL A 105 7.82 -13.85 -15.37
CA VAL A 105 7.42 -13.64 -13.97
C VAL A 105 7.78 -14.86 -13.15
N TYR A 106 8.50 -14.68 -12.05
CA TYR A 106 8.85 -15.71 -11.08
C TYR A 106 8.07 -15.46 -9.79
N GLU A 107 7.19 -16.39 -9.43
CA GLU A 107 6.34 -16.35 -8.25
C GLU A 107 6.74 -17.48 -7.30
N SER A 108 6.89 -17.15 -6.02
CA SER A 108 7.35 -18.07 -4.98
C SER A 108 6.25 -19.07 -4.58
N SER A 109 5.00 -18.62 -4.52
CA SER A 109 3.82 -19.44 -4.26
C SER A 109 3.44 -20.28 -5.48
N ASP A 110 2.55 -21.25 -5.28
CA ASP A 110 1.85 -22.02 -6.31
C ASP A 110 0.75 -21.20 -7.03
N ARG A 111 0.38 -20.02 -6.51
CA ARG A 111 -0.62 -19.12 -7.08
C ARG A 111 -0.08 -17.70 -7.31
N VAL A 112 -0.72 -16.98 -8.24
CA VAL A 112 -0.53 -15.54 -8.45
C VAL A 112 -1.46 -14.71 -7.54
N GLY A 113 -1.29 -13.39 -7.53
CA GLY A 113 -2.19 -12.45 -6.84
C GLY A 113 -1.60 -11.80 -5.60
N GLY A 114 -0.68 -12.48 -4.90
CA GLY A 114 0.01 -11.92 -3.74
C GLY A 114 -0.99 -11.57 -2.62
N ARG A 115 -1.11 -10.28 -2.29
CA ARG A 115 -2.08 -9.75 -1.31
C ARG A 115 -3.49 -9.52 -1.87
N MET A 116 -3.75 -9.85 -3.13
CA MET A 116 -5.11 -9.98 -3.66
C MET A 116 -5.47 -11.46 -3.61
N HIS A 117 -6.07 -11.90 -2.50
CA HIS A 117 -6.32 -13.30 -2.19
C HIS A 117 -7.72 -13.42 -1.59
N SER A 118 -8.58 -14.17 -2.28
CA SER A 118 -10.00 -14.26 -1.94
C SER A 118 -10.35 -15.67 -1.48
N ASP A 119 -11.22 -15.79 -0.47
CA ASP A 119 -11.88 -17.05 -0.16
C ASP A 119 -13.07 -17.26 -1.11
N SER A 120 -12.76 -17.72 -2.32
CA SER A 120 -13.74 -17.94 -3.40
C SER A 120 -14.09 -19.41 -3.61
N ARG A 121 -13.68 -20.30 -2.68
CA ARG A 121 -13.80 -21.77 -2.84
C ARG A 121 -15.12 -22.36 -2.33
N GLY A 122 -16.11 -21.51 -2.08
CA GLY A 122 -17.44 -21.94 -1.63
C GLY A 122 -17.50 -22.36 -0.16
N TYR A 123 -16.55 -21.91 0.68
CA TYR A 123 -16.61 -22.15 2.11
C TYR A 123 -17.82 -21.49 2.76
N TRP A 124 -18.17 -20.27 2.34
CA TRP A 124 -19.29 -19.52 2.89
C TRP A 124 -20.66 -20.00 2.38
N SER A 125 -21.68 -19.88 3.22
CA SER A 125 -23.07 -20.06 2.79
C SER A 125 -23.47 -19.00 1.77
N ASP A 126 -24.55 -19.25 1.03
CA ASP A 126 -25.08 -18.36 -0.02
C ASP A 126 -24.09 -18.03 -1.16
N GLY A 127 -22.99 -18.79 -1.28
CA GLY A 127 -21.97 -18.57 -2.31
C GLY A 127 -21.19 -17.27 -2.13
N GLN A 128 -21.15 -16.74 -0.91
CA GLN A 128 -20.45 -15.50 -0.58
C GLN A 128 -18.92 -15.67 -0.66
N THR A 129 -18.22 -14.56 -0.87
CA THR A 129 -16.76 -14.48 -0.91
C THR A 129 -16.28 -13.50 0.15
N SER A 130 -15.17 -13.81 0.80
CA SER A 130 -14.43 -12.85 1.64
C SER A 130 -13.02 -12.65 1.09
N GLU A 131 -12.36 -11.55 1.46
CA GLU A 131 -10.98 -11.27 1.06
C GLU A 131 -10.03 -11.57 2.22
N TRP A 132 -9.07 -12.47 2.02
CA TRP A 132 -8.05 -12.75 3.03
C TRP A 132 -7.10 -11.58 3.25
N CYS A 133 -6.98 -10.69 2.27
CA CYS A 133 -6.09 -9.53 2.31
C CYS A 133 -6.81 -8.29 1.71
N GLY A 134 -6.30 -7.72 0.60
CA GLY A 134 -6.80 -6.47 0.02
C GLY A 134 -8.22 -6.58 -0.54
N GLU A 135 -9.12 -5.73 -0.04
CA GLU A 135 -10.56 -5.84 -0.29
C GLU A 135 -11.18 -4.64 -0.99
N LEU A 136 -10.90 -3.43 -0.48
CA LEU A 136 -11.65 -2.24 -0.84
C LEU A 136 -10.98 -1.47 -1.99
N ILE A 137 -11.80 -0.95 -2.90
CA ILE A 137 -11.38 -0.22 -4.09
C ILE A 137 -12.11 1.12 -4.11
N ASP A 138 -11.36 2.21 -3.98
CA ASP A 138 -11.91 3.55 -4.10
C ASP A 138 -12.33 3.91 -5.53
N SER A 139 -13.26 4.84 -5.64
CA SER A 139 -13.55 5.57 -6.88
C SER A 139 -12.30 6.25 -7.46
N GLY A 140 -11.29 6.53 -6.62
CA GLY A 140 -9.99 7.09 -6.99
C GLY A 140 -9.02 6.10 -7.65
N HIS A 141 -9.19 4.78 -7.49
CA HIS A 141 -8.27 3.74 -7.94
C HIS A 141 -8.37 3.46 -9.44
N LYS A 142 -7.85 4.37 -10.25
CA LYS A 142 -8.03 4.36 -11.70
C LYS A 142 -7.34 3.19 -12.39
N THR A 143 -6.18 2.76 -11.92
CA THR A 143 -5.45 1.64 -12.54
C THR A 143 -6.22 0.34 -12.33
N ILE A 144 -6.61 0.04 -11.08
CA ILE A 144 -7.38 -1.17 -10.76
C ILE A 144 -8.74 -1.18 -11.49
N LEU A 145 -9.49 -0.08 -11.46
CA LEU A 145 -10.79 0.00 -12.14
C LEU A 145 -10.67 -0.14 -13.67
N THR A 146 -9.64 0.44 -14.28
CA THR A 146 -9.38 0.29 -15.73
C THR A 146 -9.01 -1.16 -16.07
N LEU A 147 -8.22 -1.82 -15.24
CA LEU A 147 -7.86 -3.23 -15.43
C LEU A 147 -9.09 -4.15 -15.24
N ALA A 148 -9.92 -3.90 -14.22
CA ALA A 148 -11.19 -4.61 -14.04
C ALA A 148 -12.10 -4.47 -15.27
N GLN A 149 -12.24 -3.25 -15.80
CA GLN A 149 -12.99 -2.99 -17.03
C GLN A 149 -12.38 -3.73 -18.24
N ARG A 150 -11.05 -3.69 -18.41
CA ARG A 150 -10.33 -4.37 -19.50
C ARG A 150 -10.65 -5.87 -19.54
N TYR A 151 -10.68 -6.51 -18.38
CA TYR A 151 -10.98 -7.94 -18.25
C TYR A 151 -12.47 -8.25 -18.01
N ARG A 152 -13.33 -7.24 -18.14
CA ARG A 152 -14.80 -7.36 -17.97
C ARG A 152 -15.19 -7.97 -16.63
N LEU A 153 -14.45 -7.63 -15.59
CA LEU A 153 -14.75 -8.01 -14.21
C LEU A 153 -15.70 -6.97 -13.63
N ALA A 154 -16.92 -7.41 -13.30
CA ALA A 154 -17.92 -6.56 -12.68
C ALA A 154 -17.48 -6.14 -11.28
N THR A 155 -17.77 -4.89 -10.92
CA THR A 155 -17.59 -4.37 -9.56
C THR A 155 -18.95 -4.21 -8.88
N VAL A 156 -18.99 -4.43 -7.56
CA VAL A 156 -20.17 -4.13 -6.73
C VAL A 156 -19.98 -2.77 -6.09
N ASP A 157 -21.04 -1.94 -6.11
CA ASP A 157 -21.08 -0.67 -5.39
C ASP A 157 -21.51 -0.92 -3.93
N LEU A 158 -20.55 -0.96 -3.02
CA LEU A 158 -20.76 -1.29 -1.60
C LEU A 158 -21.58 -0.21 -0.88
N LEU A 159 -21.32 1.07 -1.19
CA LEU A 159 -22.09 2.21 -0.67
C LEU A 159 -23.53 2.21 -1.22
N GLY A 160 -23.72 1.73 -2.45
CA GLY A 160 -25.05 1.53 -3.02
C GLY A 160 -25.81 0.33 -2.43
N ALA A 161 -25.11 -0.56 -1.73
CA ALA A 161 -25.65 -1.82 -1.21
C ALA A 161 -25.88 -1.83 0.31
N GLU A 162 -25.44 -0.80 1.02
CA GLU A 162 -25.71 -0.62 2.45
C GLU A 162 -27.08 0.05 2.69
N PRO A 163 -27.64 -0.02 3.91
CA PRO A 163 -28.90 0.65 4.22
C PRO A 163 -28.84 2.16 3.98
N ASN A 164 -29.87 2.74 3.38
CA ASN A 164 -29.86 4.17 3.07
C ASN A 164 -29.72 5.03 4.34
N GLY A 165 -28.72 5.92 4.34
CA GLY A 165 -28.42 6.78 5.49
C GLY A 165 -27.75 6.05 6.65
N SER A 166 -27.18 4.87 6.42
CA SER A 166 -26.38 4.18 7.43
C SER A 166 -25.07 4.90 7.72
N GLU A 167 -24.58 4.72 8.93
CA GLU A 167 -23.32 5.25 9.43
C GLU A 167 -22.56 4.14 10.18
N ASP A 168 -21.26 4.37 10.39
CA ASP A 168 -20.47 3.51 11.26
C ASP A 168 -20.96 3.59 12.71
N THR A 169 -20.81 2.49 13.45
CA THR A 169 -21.21 2.42 14.86
C THR A 169 -19.99 2.46 15.77
N TYR A 170 -19.90 3.47 16.63
CA TYR A 170 -18.78 3.62 17.57
C TYR A 170 -19.22 3.30 19.00
N LYS A 171 -18.39 2.58 19.76
CA LYS A 171 -18.63 2.31 21.19
C LYS A 171 -17.34 2.33 21.99
N PHE A 172 -17.18 3.33 22.84
CA PHE A 172 -15.98 3.55 23.64
C PHE A 172 -16.35 3.88 25.09
N PHE A 173 -15.50 3.47 26.04
CA PHE A 173 -15.70 3.69 27.46
C PHE A 173 -17.07 3.17 27.97
N GLY A 174 -17.53 2.07 27.38
CA GLY A 174 -18.82 1.44 27.71
C GLY A 174 -20.07 2.10 27.12
N GLY A 175 -19.94 3.25 26.47
CA GLY A 175 -21.05 4.01 25.85
C GLY A 175 -20.95 4.07 24.33
N TYR A 176 -22.11 4.15 23.65
CA TYR A 176 -22.10 4.48 22.22
C TYR A 176 -21.62 5.91 22.01
N TYR A 177 -20.88 6.12 20.93
CA TYR A 177 -20.40 7.43 20.48
C TYR A 177 -21.07 7.79 19.15
N PRO A 178 -22.14 8.60 19.18
CA PRO A 178 -22.86 8.97 17.97
C PRO A 178 -22.01 9.72 16.95
N LYS A 179 -22.28 9.52 15.66
CA LYS A 179 -21.55 10.17 14.55
C LYS A 179 -21.67 11.70 14.55
N ASP A 180 -22.83 12.23 14.92
CA ASP A 180 -23.04 13.68 15.07
C ASP A 180 -22.18 14.27 16.20
N GLN A 181 -22.00 13.54 17.30
CA GLN A 181 -21.06 13.93 18.34
C GLN A 181 -19.60 13.87 17.84
N ALA A 182 -19.24 12.87 17.03
CA ALA A 182 -17.93 12.81 16.38
C ALA A 182 -17.69 14.02 15.44
N ASP A 183 -18.71 14.43 14.69
CA ASP A 183 -18.64 15.63 13.85
C ASP A 183 -18.41 16.89 14.69
N ILE A 184 -19.08 17.03 15.83
CA ILE A 184 -18.91 18.16 16.77
C ILE A 184 -17.50 18.16 17.36
N ASP A 185 -17.05 17.03 17.90
CA ASP A 185 -15.75 16.89 18.55
C ASP A 185 -14.60 17.12 17.56
N PHE A 186 -14.80 16.81 16.28
CA PHE A 186 -13.81 17.04 15.23
C PHE A 186 -13.68 18.51 14.80
N GLN A 187 -14.69 19.35 15.02
CA GLN A 187 -14.64 20.77 14.65
C GLN A 187 -13.40 21.51 15.19
N PRO A 188 -13.06 21.44 16.50
CA PRO A 188 -11.86 22.08 17.03
C PRO A 188 -10.55 21.44 16.50
N VAL A 189 -10.57 20.16 16.11
CA VAL A 189 -9.41 19.43 15.58
C VAL A 189 -9.11 19.83 14.13
N HIS A 190 -10.15 20.12 13.35
CA HIS A 190 -10.04 20.44 11.93
C HIS A 190 -9.09 21.60 11.65
N GLN A 191 -9.14 22.67 12.45
CA GLN A 191 -8.26 23.83 12.25
C GLN A 191 -6.79 23.47 12.44
N ALA A 192 -6.46 22.71 13.50
CA ALA A 192 -5.10 22.27 13.76
C ALA A 192 -4.59 21.33 12.65
N LEU A 193 -5.43 20.39 12.22
CA LEU A 193 -5.15 19.49 11.11
C LEU A 193 -4.86 20.25 9.81
N GLN A 194 -5.66 21.26 9.45
CA GLN A 194 -5.41 22.06 8.23
C GLN A 194 -4.12 22.88 8.35
N GLY A 195 -3.81 23.39 9.55
CA GLY A 195 -2.52 24.03 9.82
C GLY A 195 -1.36 23.07 9.60
N ASP A 196 -1.44 21.84 10.11
CA ASP A 196 -0.42 20.81 9.93
C ASP A 196 -0.29 20.38 8.45
N VAL A 197 -1.39 20.25 7.70
CA VAL A 197 -1.37 19.99 6.24
C VAL A 197 -0.63 21.10 5.48
N GLN A 198 -0.91 22.36 5.79
CA GLN A 198 -0.24 23.50 5.15
C GLN A 198 1.25 23.55 5.53
N ALA A 199 1.56 23.33 6.81
CA ALA A 199 2.93 23.34 7.30
C ALA A 199 3.77 22.21 6.69
N ALA A 200 3.21 21.00 6.56
CA ALA A 200 3.89 19.86 5.96
C ALA A 200 4.10 19.99 4.45
N SER A 201 3.17 20.66 3.75
CA SER A 201 3.01 20.53 2.30
C SER A 201 2.80 19.06 1.89
N TYR A 202 2.73 18.79 0.59
CA TYR A 202 2.66 17.42 0.08
C TYR A 202 3.39 17.22 -1.25
N PRO A 203 4.12 16.11 -1.42
CA PRO A 203 4.48 15.12 -0.40
C PRO A 203 5.69 15.57 0.43
N THR A 204 5.76 15.15 1.69
CA THR A 204 7.04 15.10 2.44
C THR A 204 7.83 13.91 1.93
N LEU A 205 9.07 14.13 1.52
CA LEU A 205 10.02 13.12 1.04
C LEU A 205 11.39 13.37 1.67
N PHE A 206 12.30 12.40 1.53
CA PHE A 206 13.66 12.53 2.05
C PHE A 206 14.43 13.73 1.47
N ASN A 207 14.14 14.10 0.22
CA ASN A 207 14.80 15.18 -0.51
C ASN A 207 13.87 16.35 -0.87
N LEU A 208 12.61 16.33 -0.40
CA LEU A 208 11.63 17.38 -0.62
C LEU A 208 10.73 17.45 0.61
N ASN A 209 11.05 18.35 1.52
CA ASN A 209 10.29 18.53 2.76
C ASN A 209 10.32 20.00 3.21
N THR A 210 9.43 20.33 4.13
CA THR A 210 9.39 21.61 4.84
C THR A 210 9.76 21.39 6.30
N PRO A 211 10.14 22.44 7.06
CA PRO A 211 10.34 22.31 8.51
C PRO A 211 9.12 21.72 9.24
N GLY A 212 7.90 22.06 8.81
CA GLY A 212 6.67 21.48 9.34
C GLY A 212 6.53 20.00 9.03
N GLY A 213 6.89 19.58 7.81
CA GLY A 213 6.89 18.16 7.42
C GLY A 213 7.91 17.36 8.22
N VAL A 214 9.11 17.89 8.45
CA VAL A 214 10.11 17.25 9.31
C VAL A 214 9.62 17.12 10.76
N ALA A 215 9.02 18.18 11.31
CA ALA A 215 8.51 18.16 12.68
C ALA A 215 7.39 17.13 12.87
N LEU A 216 6.45 17.05 11.93
CA LEU A 216 5.37 16.06 11.93
C LEU A 216 5.91 14.65 11.67
N ASP A 217 6.95 14.49 10.83
CA ASP A 217 7.55 13.18 10.61
C ASP A 217 8.20 12.61 11.89
N HIS A 218 8.72 13.50 12.74
CA HIS A 218 9.32 13.14 14.04
C HIS A 218 8.32 13.17 15.20
N MET A 219 7.03 13.31 14.90
CA MET A 219 5.92 13.19 15.85
C MET A 219 5.20 11.87 15.59
N SER A 220 4.83 11.13 16.63
CA SER A 220 4.02 9.93 16.46
C SER A 220 2.54 10.29 16.21
N VAL A 221 1.76 9.39 15.61
CA VAL A 221 0.29 9.55 15.54
C VAL A 221 -0.30 9.70 16.96
N TYR A 222 0.23 8.94 17.92
CA TYR A 222 -0.18 9.03 19.32
C TYR A 222 0.01 10.44 19.89
N ASP A 223 1.20 11.02 19.73
CA ASP A 223 1.53 12.37 20.23
C ASP A 223 0.75 13.46 19.48
N TRP A 224 0.43 13.22 18.21
CA TRP A 224 -0.45 14.10 17.45
C TRP A 224 -1.86 14.11 18.06
N ILE A 225 -2.42 12.94 18.40
CA ILE A 225 -3.73 12.85 19.08
C ILE A 225 -3.69 13.57 20.43
N GLU A 226 -2.69 13.29 21.26
CA GLU A 226 -2.54 13.96 22.57
C GLU A 226 -2.44 15.48 22.46
N SER A 227 -1.83 15.99 21.40
CA SER A 227 -1.59 17.43 21.23
C SER A 227 -2.68 18.18 20.47
N ARG A 228 -3.42 17.54 19.56
CA ARG A 228 -4.42 18.19 18.68
C ARG A 228 -5.87 17.88 19.04
N VAL A 229 -6.12 16.76 19.69
CA VAL A 229 -7.49 16.32 20.03
C VAL A 229 -7.80 16.72 21.46
N PRO A 230 -8.86 17.52 21.71
CA PRO A 230 -9.29 17.82 23.07
C PRO A 230 -9.49 16.55 23.90
N GLY A 231 -8.76 16.45 25.01
CA GLY A 231 -8.77 15.28 25.89
C GLY A 231 -7.83 14.12 25.48
N GLY A 232 -7.21 14.16 24.30
CA GLY A 232 -6.33 13.09 23.81
C GLY A 232 -7.01 11.72 23.82
N HIS A 233 -6.28 10.67 24.17
CA HIS A 233 -6.83 9.31 24.33
C HIS A 233 -7.78 9.15 25.53
N ARG A 234 -8.09 10.22 26.28
CA ARG A 234 -9.17 10.22 27.28
C ARG A 234 -10.52 10.65 26.68
N SER A 235 -10.57 11.04 25.40
CA SER A 235 -11.81 11.35 24.68
C SER A 235 -12.19 10.27 23.68
N GLN A 236 -13.48 10.17 23.35
CA GLN A 236 -13.98 9.18 22.40
C GLN A 236 -13.42 9.41 20.99
N LEU A 237 -13.27 10.67 20.56
CA LEU A 237 -12.60 11.01 19.29
C LEU A 237 -11.13 10.57 19.26
N GLY A 238 -10.40 10.78 20.36
CA GLY A 238 -8.99 10.37 20.45
C GLY A 238 -8.81 8.86 20.30
N VAL A 239 -9.63 8.07 21.01
CA VAL A 239 -9.61 6.60 20.88
C VAL A 239 -10.11 6.14 19.52
N LEU A 240 -11.12 6.80 18.93
CA LEU A 240 -11.59 6.48 17.59
C LEU A 240 -10.49 6.66 16.54
N LEU A 241 -9.74 7.77 16.59
CA LEU A 241 -8.60 8.02 15.72
C LEU A 241 -7.48 7.01 15.97
N ASP A 242 -7.16 6.70 17.22
CA ASP A 242 -6.13 5.72 17.55
C ASP A 242 -6.45 4.34 16.95
N VAL A 243 -7.67 3.84 17.15
CA VAL A 243 -8.14 2.57 16.57
C VAL A 243 -8.08 2.62 15.05
N ALA A 244 -8.62 3.66 14.42
CA ALA A 244 -8.69 3.75 12.96
C ALA A 244 -7.31 3.82 12.30
N TYR A 245 -6.37 4.57 12.87
CA TYR A 245 -5.02 4.66 12.34
C TYR A 245 -4.16 3.45 12.69
N ASN A 246 -4.47 2.74 13.78
CA ASN A 246 -3.83 1.46 14.07
C ASN A 246 -4.22 0.40 13.03
N ILE A 247 -5.51 0.26 12.71
CA ILE A 247 -5.97 -0.74 11.72
C ILE A 247 -5.59 -0.37 10.28
N GLU A 248 -5.58 0.91 9.92
CA GLU A 248 -5.26 1.33 8.54
C GLU A 248 -3.82 0.93 8.17
N TYR A 249 -2.87 1.17 9.07
CA TYR A 249 -1.44 0.90 8.83
C TYR A 249 -0.95 -0.40 9.47
N GLY A 250 -1.77 -1.06 10.28
CA GLY A 250 -1.41 -2.28 11.01
C GLY A 250 -0.31 -2.07 12.04
N ALA A 251 -0.25 -0.91 12.68
CA ALA A 251 0.85 -0.56 13.58
C ALA A 251 0.36 0.28 14.76
N GLU A 252 1.08 0.24 15.88
CA GLU A 252 0.77 1.11 17.02
C GLU A 252 0.96 2.57 16.63
N SER A 253 0.04 3.44 17.05
CA SER A 253 0.09 4.89 16.79
C SER A 253 1.35 5.55 17.34
N THR A 254 2.01 4.94 18.32
CA THR A 254 3.30 5.36 18.89
C THR A 254 4.49 5.11 17.97
N ASP A 255 4.38 4.21 16.99
CA ASP A 255 5.45 3.89 16.03
C ASP A 255 5.26 4.58 14.67
N GLN A 256 4.05 5.01 14.37
CA GLN A 256 3.69 5.64 13.11
C GLN A 256 4.03 7.13 13.09
N SER A 257 4.59 7.61 11.98
CA SER A 257 4.75 9.05 11.72
C SER A 257 3.38 9.75 11.69
N SER A 258 3.24 10.91 12.33
CA SER A 258 1.96 11.64 12.34
C SER A 258 1.52 12.10 10.95
N LEU A 259 2.45 12.15 9.99
CA LEU A 259 2.15 12.42 8.58
C LEU A 259 1.20 11.39 7.95
N ASN A 260 1.22 10.14 8.43
CA ASN A 260 0.26 9.11 8.01
C ASN A 260 -1.18 9.58 8.29
N LEU A 261 -1.43 10.10 9.50
CA LEU A 261 -2.72 10.68 9.89
C LEU A 261 -3.00 11.98 9.16
N VAL A 262 -2.06 12.92 9.17
CA VAL A 262 -2.27 14.27 8.62
C VAL A 262 -2.62 14.21 7.13
N TYR A 263 -1.96 13.35 6.35
CA TYR A 263 -2.21 13.24 4.91
C TYR A 263 -3.49 12.49 4.57
N LEU A 264 -3.84 11.45 5.34
CA LEU A 264 -5.07 10.69 5.10
C LEU A 264 -6.29 11.47 5.57
N LEU A 265 -6.29 11.96 6.82
CA LEU A 265 -7.42 12.68 7.41
C LEU A 265 -7.60 14.06 6.78
N GLY A 266 -6.51 14.79 6.59
CA GLY A 266 -6.53 16.20 6.24
C GLY A 266 -7.00 16.48 4.81
N TYR A 267 -6.87 15.50 3.91
CA TYR A 267 -7.22 15.70 2.52
C TYR A 267 -8.74 15.57 2.27
N LYS A 268 -9.35 16.67 1.82
CA LYS A 268 -10.81 16.87 1.69
C LYS A 268 -11.61 16.92 3.01
N ALA A 269 -10.95 17.04 4.16
CA ALA A 269 -11.66 17.26 5.43
C ALA A 269 -12.52 18.52 5.35
N ARG A 270 -13.80 18.40 5.71
CA ARG A 270 -14.75 19.53 5.75
C ARG A 270 -15.14 19.79 7.21
N PRO A 271 -15.21 21.07 7.64
CA PRO A 271 -15.80 21.39 8.94
C PRO A 271 -17.22 20.80 9.04
N GLY A 272 -17.51 20.11 10.15
CA GLY A 272 -18.83 19.51 10.40
C GLY A 272 -19.15 18.26 9.58
N ASN A 273 -18.17 17.66 8.88
CA ASN A 273 -18.31 16.34 8.27
C ASN A 273 -17.01 15.56 8.43
N PHE A 274 -16.86 14.93 9.59
CA PHE A 274 -15.80 14.01 9.93
C PHE A 274 -15.88 12.77 9.04
N ALA A 275 -14.82 12.56 8.26
CA ALA A 275 -14.59 11.37 7.44
C ALA A 275 -13.25 10.79 7.90
N ILE A 276 -13.30 9.67 8.62
CA ILE A 276 -12.16 9.15 9.38
C ILE A 276 -10.93 8.82 8.51
N PHE A 277 -11.15 8.43 7.25
CA PHE A 277 -10.10 8.18 6.24
C PHE A 277 -10.08 9.23 5.12
N GLY A 278 -10.63 10.42 5.41
CA GLY A 278 -10.62 11.59 4.53
C GLY A 278 -11.28 11.37 3.19
N ALA A 279 -10.48 11.18 2.13
CA ALA A 279 -10.93 11.12 0.76
C ALA A 279 -11.25 9.71 0.24
N SER A 280 -10.89 8.68 1.01
CA SER A 280 -11.19 7.27 0.71
C SER A 280 -12.71 7.06 0.78
N ASP A 281 -13.26 6.32 -0.19
CA ASP A 281 -14.69 5.99 -0.23
C ASP A 281 -14.96 4.49 -0.25
N GLU A 282 -13.92 3.66 -0.35
CA GLU A 282 -13.96 2.19 -0.22
C GLU A 282 -15.09 1.54 -1.01
N ARG A 283 -15.44 2.15 -2.13
CA ARG A 283 -16.77 2.00 -2.72
C ARG A 283 -16.98 0.67 -3.41
N TYR A 284 -15.91 0.02 -3.87
CA TYR A 284 -16.03 -1.16 -4.73
C TYR A 284 -15.24 -2.35 -4.22
N HIS A 285 -15.72 -3.53 -4.60
CA HIS A 285 -14.91 -4.74 -4.76
C HIS A 285 -15.22 -5.39 -6.11
N ILE A 286 -14.46 -6.40 -6.52
CA ILE A 286 -14.75 -7.21 -7.72
C ILE A 286 -15.69 -8.36 -7.36
N VAL A 287 -16.77 -8.53 -8.14
CA VAL A 287 -17.73 -9.64 -7.98
C VAL A 287 -16.99 -10.99 -8.03
N GLY A 288 -17.18 -11.80 -6.97
CA GLY A 288 -16.56 -13.11 -6.83
C GLY A 288 -15.11 -13.09 -6.37
N GLY A 289 -14.59 -11.93 -5.98
CA GLY A 289 -13.29 -11.76 -5.35
C GLY A 289 -12.28 -10.98 -6.20
N ASN A 290 -11.51 -10.12 -5.54
CA ASN A 290 -10.46 -9.31 -6.13
C ASN A 290 -9.36 -10.15 -6.77
N GLU A 291 -9.09 -11.36 -6.27
CA GLU A 291 -8.11 -12.30 -6.85
C GLU A 291 -8.40 -12.66 -8.32
N ARG A 292 -9.64 -12.49 -8.78
CA ARG A 292 -9.99 -12.70 -10.20
C ARG A 292 -9.20 -11.79 -11.14
N LEU A 293 -8.85 -10.58 -10.71
CA LEU A 293 -8.11 -9.63 -11.54
C LEU A 293 -6.67 -10.08 -11.85
N PRO A 294 -5.81 -10.36 -10.86
CA PRO A 294 -4.49 -10.91 -11.14
C PRO A 294 -4.56 -12.24 -11.88
N GLY A 295 -5.56 -13.10 -11.60
CA GLY A 295 -5.79 -14.32 -12.37
C GLY A 295 -6.06 -14.07 -13.86
N ALA A 296 -6.92 -13.09 -14.18
CA ALA A 296 -7.22 -12.72 -15.57
C ALA A 296 -6.00 -12.12 -16.29
N ILE A 297 -5.22 -11.28 -15.62
CA ILE A 297 -3.97 -10.73 -16.17
C ILE A 297 -2.97 -11.85 -16.43
N ALA A 298 -2.78 -12.76 -15.48
CA ALA A 298 -1.85 -13.88 -15.59
C ALA A 298 -2.18 -14.79 -16.79
N ALA A 299 -3.46 -15.07 -17.02
CA ALA A 299 -3.92 -15.83 -18.17
C ALA A 299 -3.64 -15.08 -19.49
N ASP A 300 -3.93 -13.78 -19.57
CA ASP A 300 -3.71 -12.95 -20.75
C ASP A 300 -2.23 -12.85 -21.13
N VAL A 301 -1.36 -12.53 -20.16
CA VAL A 301 0.08 -12.39 -20.45
C VAL A 301 0.70 -13.72 -20.86
N SER A 302 0.25 -14.84 -20.29
CA SER A 302 0.71 -16.18 -20.69
C SER A 302 0.25 -16.53 -22.10
N ALA A 303 -1.01 -16.26 -22.43
CA ALA A 303 -1.57 -16.51 -23.76
C ALA A 303 -0.88 -15.69 -24.87
N ARG A 304 -0.34 -14.52 -24.52
CA ARG A 304 0.30 -13.59 -25.45
C ARG A 304 1.83 -13.69 -25.49
N GLY A 305 2.44 -14.61 -24.75
CA GLY A 305 3.85 -14.99 -24.91
C GLY A 305 4.80 -14.62 -23.76
N SER A 306 4.33 -13.96 -22.70
CA SER A 306 5.10 -13.89 -21.45
C SER A 306 5.02 -15.23 -20.69
N THR A 307 5.99 -15.52 -19.84
CA THR A 307 6.02 -16.75 -19.05
C THR A 307 5.75 -16.44 -17.58
N ILE A 308 4.97 -17.28 -16.90
CA ILE A 308 4.81 -17.23 -15.43
C ILE A 308 5.29 -18.55 -14.85
N ARG A 309 6.21 -18.49 -13.89
CA ARG A 309 6.76 -19.64 -13.18
C ARG A 309 6.42 -19.55 -11.70
N THR A 310 5.44 -20.35 -11.27
CA THR A 310 5.07 -20.51 -9.85
C THR A 310 5.97 -21.54 -9.17
N GLY A 311 6.12 -21.44 -7.84
CA GLY A 311 7.07 -22.25 -7.06
C GLY A 311 8.54 -21.83 -7.20
N TRP A 312 8.83 -20.67 -7.81
CA TRP A 312 10.18 -20.16 -8.02
C TRP A 312 10.50 -19.07 -6.98
N ARG A 313 10.92 -19.49 -5.79
CA ARG A 313 11.36 -18.59 -4.72
C ARG A 313 12.77 -18.08 -4.98
N MET A 314 12.92 -16.78 -5.28
CA MET A 314 14.23 -16.16 -5.40
C MET A 314 14.95 -16.17 -4.04
N THR A 315 16.24 -16.50 -4.04
CA THR A 315 17.10 -16.53 -2.84
C THR A 315 18.20 -15.48 -2.88
N SER A 316 18.70 -15.12 -4.07
CA SER A 316 19.70 -14.07 -4.22
C SER A 316 19.66 -13.36 -5.57
N ILE A 317 20.23 -12.17 -5.61
CA ILE A 317 20.47 -11.38 -6.82
C ILE A 317 21.87 -10.78 -6.79
N ALA A 318 22.60 -10.90 -7.91
CA ALA A 318 23.94 -10.36 -8.08
C ALA A 318 24.10 -9.67 -9.43
N ARG A 319 24.77 -8.52 -9.44
CA ARG A 319 25.17 -7.82 -10.66
C ARG A 319 26.42 -8.51 -11.24
N ASN A 320 26.38 -8.80 -12.53
CA ASN A 320 27.48 -9.39 -13.29
C ASN A 320 28.40 -8.30 -13.87
N ALA A 321 29.62 -8.68 -14.24
CA ALA A 321 30.60 -7.77 -14.84
C ALA A 321 30.15 -7.20 -16.19
N ASP A 322 29.31 -7.93 -16.94
CA ASP A 322 28.74 -7.48 -18.22
C ASP A 322 27.50 -6.57 -18.06
N GLY A 323 27.16 -6.19 -16.81
CA GLY A 323 26.02 -5.33 -16.49
C GLY A 323 24.68 -6.05 -16.33
N THR A 324 24.60 -7.34 -16.69
CA THR A 324 23.40 -8.18 -16.46
C THR A 324 23.27 -8.59 -14.99
N TYR A 325 22.17 -9.24 -14.62
CA TYR A 325 21.91 -9.73 -13.28
C TYR A 325 21.71 -11.24 -13.26
N SER A 326 22.32 -11.91 -12.28
CA SER A 326 22.11 -13.32 -11.97
C SER A 326 21.16 -13.44 -10.79
N LEU A 327 20.05 -14.16 -10.97
CA LEU A 327 19.05 -14.46 -9.95
C LEU A 327 19.12 -15.94 -9.59
N ALA A 328 19.31 -16.27 -8.32
CA ALA A 328 19.23 -17.64 -7.83
C ALA A 328 17.84 -17.94 -7.27
N PHE A 329 17.36 -19.17 -7.47
CA PHE A 329 16.07 -19.65 -7.00
C PHE A 329 16.24 -20.95 -6.22
N ASP A 330 15.40 -21.17 -5.22
CA ASP A 330 15.41 -22.40 -4.44
C ASP A 330 15.12 -23.62 -5.33
N GLY A 331 15.87 -24.70 -5.12
CA GLY A 331 15.79 -25.92 -5.93
C GLY A 331 16.28 -25.80 -7.39
N VAL A 332 16.72 -24.62 -7.85
CA VAL A 332 17.16 -24.39 -9.23
C VAL A 332 18.69 -24.34 -9.31
N LYS A 333 19.29 -25.29 -10.07
CA LYS A 333 20.75 -25.47 -10.11
C LYS A 333 21.53 -24.30 -10.72
N ALA A 334 20.99 -23.65 -11.75
CA ALA A 334 21.68 -22.59 -12.48
C ALA A 334 20.95 -21.25 -12.27
N PRO A 335 21.69 -20.14 -12.06
CA PRO A 335 21.06 -18.83 -11.95
C PRO A 335 20.37 -18.44 -13.26
N VAL A 336 19.24 -17.75 -13.15
CA VAL A 336 18.63 -17.06 -14.27
C VAL A 336 19.41 -15.78 -14.52
N VAL A 337 19.84 -15.55 -15.75
CA VAL A 337 20.50 -14.29 -16.13
C VAL A 337 19.50 -13.40 -16.86
N ALA A 338 19.37 -12.16 -16.42
CA ALA A 338 18.45 -11.16 -16.98
C ALA A 338 19.18 -9.85 -17.30
N ASP A 339 18.72 -9.16 -18.34
CA ASP A 339 19.25 -7.84 -18.73
C ASP A 339 18.52 -6.72 -17.96
N GLN A 340 17.24 -6.95 -17.64
CA GLN A 340 16.38 -6.09 -16.83
C GLN A 340 15.69 -6.91 -15.74
N VAL A 341 15.66 -6.41 -14.51
CA VAL A 341 15.01 -7.06 -13.36
C VAL A 341 13.97 -6.13 -12.74
N VAL A 342 12.78 -6.62 -12.48
CA VAL A 342 11.79 -5.94 -11.63
C VAL A 342 11.62 -6.73 -10.34
N LEU A 343 11.92 -6.10 -9.21
CA LEU A 343 11.60 -6.62 -7.89
C LEU A 343 10.23 -6.08 -7.49
N ALA A 344 9.19 -6.92 -7.66
CA ALA A 344 7.79 -6.64 -7.37
C ALA A 344 7.28 -7.40 -6.13
N LEU A 345 8.20 -7.71 -5.21
CA LEU A 345 7.96 -8.32 -3.90
C LEU A 345 8.04 -7.26 -2.79
N PRO A 346 7.40 -7.46 -1.63
CA PRO A 346 7.50 -6.52 -0.53
C PRO A 346 8.93 -6.42 0.03
N PHE A 347 9.31 -5.26 0.55
CA PHE A 347 10.63 -5.07 1.17
C PHE A 347 10.83 -5.94 2.42
N ALA A 348 9.75 -6.29 3.12
CA ALA A 348 9.76 -7.26 4.21
C ALA A 348 10.22 -8.66 3.79
N VAL A 349 10.03 -9.03 2.53
CA VAL A 349 10.57 -10.28 1.96
C VAL A 349 11.97 -10.02 1.42
N LEU A 350 12.17 -8.95 0.66
CA LEU A 350 13.48 -8.65 0.05
C LEU A 350 14.61 -8.54 1.09
N ARG A 351 14.32 -7.99 2.28
CA ARG A 351 15.28 -7.91 3.39
C ARG A 351 15.78 -9.26 3.91
N THR A 352 15.10 -10.35 3.58
CA THR A 352 15.46 -11.73 3.94
C THR A 352 16.30 -12.45 2.87
N LEU A 353 16.49 -11.83 1.70
CA LEU A 353 17.22 -12.41 0.56
C LEU A 353 18.66 -11.88 0.51
N ASP A 354 19.55 -12.59 -0.19
CA ASP A 354 20.92 -12.08 -0.41
C ASP A 354 20.97 -11.16 -1.65
N TYR A 355 20.98 -9.85 -1.40
CA TYR A 355 21.14 -8.82 -2.42
C TYR A 355 22.45 -8.02 -2.26
N ARG A 356 23.40 -8.50 -1.45
CA ARG A 356 24.66 -7.76 -1.16
C ARG A 356 25.50 -7.49 -2.40
N LYS A 357 25.37 -8.36 -3.41
CA LYS A 357 26.07 -8.24 -4.70
C LYS A 357 25.22 -7.58 -5.79
N ALA A 358 24.03 -7.06 -5.46
CA ALA A 358 23.15 -6.40 -6.42
C ALA A 358 23.60 -4.98 -6.79
N GLY A 359 24.50 -4.39 -6.00
CA GLY A 359 24.99 -3.02 -6.23
C GLY A 359 23.99 -1.94 -5.82
N PHE A 360 23.17 -2.21 -4.80
CA PHE A 360 22.25 -1.23 -4.22
C PHE A 360 23.01 -0.24 -3.34
N ASP A 361 22.65 1.05 -3.43
CA ASP A 361 23.22 2.08 -2.57
C ASP A 361 22.78 1.95 -1.10
N SER A 362 23.44 2.71 -0.23
CA SER A 362 23.18 2.67 1.21
C SER A 362 21.72 3.04 1.54
N LEU A 363 21.16 4.05 0.87
CA LEU A 363 19.81 4.52 1.14
C LEU A 363 18.75 3.48 0.74
N LYS A 364 18.98 2.74 -0.36
CA LYS A 364 18.15 1.59 -0.74
C LYS A 364 18.25 0.47 0.29
N ASN A 365 19.45 0.19 0.79
CA ASN A 365 19.65 -0.82 1.83
C ASN A 365 18.88 -0.45 3.10
N THR A 366 18.97 0.82 3.54
CA THR A 366 18.18 1.37 4.65
C THR A 366 16.68 1.22 4.39
N ALA A 367 16.18 1.67 3.25
CA ALA A 367 14.75 1.55 2.91
C ALA A 367 14.28 0.08 2.92
N ILE A 368 15.05 -0.85 2.35
CA ILE A 368 14.71 -2.28 2.35
C ILE A 368 14.64 -2.83 3.77
N GLN A 369 15.61 -2.51 4.62
CA GLN A 369 15.74 -3.07 5.97
C GLN A 369 14.78 -2.44 6.99
N ASP A 370 14.51 -1.15 6.88
CA ASP A 370 13.91 -0.38 7.96
C ASP A 370 12.45 0.00 7.70
N LEU A 371 11.99 0.04 6.45
CA LEU A 371 10.61 0.41 6.11
C LEU A 371 9.59 -0.40 6.93
N GLY A 372 8.59 0.31 7.46
CA GLY A 372 7.58 -0.22 8.38
C GLY A 372 6.83 -1.42 7.80
N ARG A 373 6.51 -2.37 8.70
CA ARG A 373 5.85 -3.63 8.38
C ARG A 373 4.56 -3.73 9.18
N GLY A 374 3.46 -3.30 8.58
CA GLY A 374 2.14 -3.40 9.17
C GLY A 374 1.76 -4.85 9.45
N ARG A 375 1.04 -5.05 10.54
CA ARG A 375 0.46 -6.29 11.03
C ARG A 375 -1.04 -6.10 11.06
N ASN A 376 -1.75 -6.74 10.15
CA ASN A 376 -3.19 -6.80 10.17
C ASN A 376 -3.64 -8.25 10.16
N SER A 377 -4.83 -8.49 10.67
CA SER A 377 -5.48 -9.79 10.59
C SER A 377 -6.96 -9.60 10.30
N LYS A 378 -7.53 -10.54 9.54
CA LYS A 378 -8.96 -10.58 9.27
C LYS A 378 -9.52 -11.88 9.82
N LEU A 379 -10.32 -11.77 10.87
CA LEU A 379 -11.13 -12.86 11.39
C LEU A 379 -12.57 -12.67 10.90
N HIS A 380 -12.98 -13.45 9.91
CA HIS A 380 -14.35 -13.39 9.37
C HIS A 380 -15.26 -14.36 10.11
N LEU A 381 -16.47 -13.94 10.43
CA LEU A 381 -17.54 -14.81 10.94
C LEU A 381 -18.78 -14.65 10.07
N GLN A 382 -19.46 -15.76 9.75
CA GLN A 382 -20.74 -15.72 9.03
C GLN A 382 -21.93 -15.94 9.97
N PHE A 383 -22.98 -15.17 9.72
CA PHE A 383 -24.21 -15.16 10.47
C PHE A 383 -25.37 -15.56 9.57
N THR A 384 -26.43 -16.13 10.13
CA THR A 384 -27.64 -16.57 9.39
C THR A 384 -28.47 -15.40 8.83
N SER A 385 -28.19 -14.19 9.28
CA SER A 385 -28.82 -12.94 8.87
C SER A 385 -27.82 -11.78 9.00
N ARG A 386 -28.18 -10.57 8.57
CA ARG A 386 -27.39 -9.34 8.75
C ARG A 386 -27.99 -8.43 9.84
N PRO A 387 -27.98 -8.82 11.14
CA PRO A 387 -28.69 -8.09 12.19
C PRO A 387 -28.16 -6.68 12.45
N TRP A 388 -26.96 -6.36 11.96
CA TRP A 388 -26.36 -5.02 12.04
C TRP A 388 -26.96 -4.02 11.04
N ASN A 389 -27.59 -4.49 9.95
CA ASN A 389 -28.16 -3.59 8.95
C ASN A 389 -29.51 -3.05 9.42
N GLY A 390 -29.52 -1.81 9.91
CA GLY A 390 -30.74 -1.14 10.36
C GLY A 390 -30.59 -0.43 11.71
N MET A 391 -31.74 -0.15 12.34
CA MET A 391 -31.81 0.39 13.70
C MET A 391 -31.67 -0.73 14.73
N GLY A 392 -31.05 -0.43 15.86
CA GLY A 392 -30.85 -1.37 16.96
C GLY A 392 -30.62 -0.66 18.29
N ALA A 393 -29.78 -1.24 19.14
CA ALA A 393 -29.37 -0.62 20.40
C ALA A 393 -28.38 0.56 20.20
N TRP A 394 -27.76 0.64 19.02
CA TRP A 394 -26.87 1.71 18.59
C TRP A 394 -27.64 2.94 18.10
N PRO A 395 -27.01 4.13 18.11
CA PRO A 395 -27.59 5.33 17.51
C PRO A 395 -27.65 5.20 15.97
N GLY A 396 -28.74 5.71 15.38
CA GLY A 396 -28.89 5.78 13.93
C GLY A 396 -29.12 4.42 13.24
N ILE A 397 -28.75 4.36 11.97
CA ILE A 397 -28.83 3.16 11.12
C ILE A 397 -27.39 2.64 10.95
N SER A 398 -27.14 1.37 11.26
CA SER A 398 -25.80 0.77 11.08
C SER A 398 -25.70 0.04 9.75
N ASN A 399 -24.49 -0.02 9.19
CA ASN A 399 -24.07 -0.82 8.02
C ASN A 399 -23.17 -2.01 8.40
N GLY A 400 -23.00 -2.29 9.70
CA GLY A 400 -22.09 -3.33 10.19
C GLY A 400 -20.63 -2.90 10.34
N SER A 401 -20.28 -1.69 9.94
CA SER A 401 -19.01 -1.09 10.31
C SER A 401 -19.04 -0.65 11.76
N THR A 402 -18.09 -1.13 12.56
CA THR A 402 -18.02 -0.78 13.98
C THR A 402 -16.61 -0.44 14.43
N TYR A 403 -16.47 0.42 15.44
CA TYR A 403 -15.21 0.70 16.12
C TYR A 403 -15.43 0.65 17.62
N ALA A 404 -14.59 -0.08 18.35
CA ALA A 404 -14.81 -0.28 19.78
C ALA A 404 -13.52 -0.50 20.58
N ASP A 405 -13.64 -0.42 21.91
CA ASP A 405 -12.61 -0.77 22.90
C ASP A 405 -13.00 -1.98 23.76
N THR A 406 -13.98 -2.78 23.30
CA THR A 406 -14.51 -3.95 24.04
C THR A 406 -13.65 -5.22 23.89
N GLY A 407 -12.46 -5.10 23.31
CA GLY A 407 -11.50 -6.18 23.09
C GLY A 407 -11.23 -6.54 21.62
N TYR A 408 -11.89 -5.87 20.68
CA TYR A 408 -11.56 -5.85 19.25
C TYR A 408 -11.41 -4.39 18.79
N GLN A 409 -11.00 -4.15 17.54
CA GLN A 409 -10.75 -2.80 17.03
C GLN A 409 -11.83 -2.33 16.05
N ASN A 410 -12.01 -3.04 14.93
CA ASN A 410 -12.92 -2.61 13.88
C ASN A 410 -13.61 -3.77 13.18
N THR A 411 -14.81 -3.50 12.65
CA THR A 411 -15.49 -4.42 11.74
C THR A 411 -16.05 -3.71 10.52
N TRP A 412 -16.43 -4.51 9.51
CA TRP A 412 -17.40 -4.14 8.47
C TRP A 412 -18.14 -5.36 7.93
N ASP A 413 -19.27 -5.12 7.24
CA ASP A 413 -20.00 -6.16 6.51
C ASP A 413 -19.30 -6.45 5.17
N VAL A 414 -18.67 -7.62 5.09
CA VAL A 414 -17.98 -8.14 3.89
C VAL A 414 -18.99 -8.60 2.84
N SER A 415 -20.21 -8.95 3.26
CA SER A 415 -21.27 -9.45 2.39
C SER A 415 -22.11 -8.36 1.75
N ARG A 416 -21.75 -7.08 1.90
CA ARG A 416 -22.40 -5.94 1.23
C ARG A 416 -22.48 -6.18 -0.27
N GLY A 417 -23.69 -6.07 -0.82
CA GLY A 417 -23.98 -6.30 -2.23
C GLY A 417 -23.81 -7.74 -2.73
N GLN A 418 -23.54 -8.69 -1.83
CA GLN A 418 -23.54 -10.12 -2.13
C GLN A 418 -24.94 -10.72 -1.90
N ALA A 419 -25.29 -11.72 -2.71
CA ALA A 419 -26.57 -12.41 -2.60
C ALA A 419 -26.70 -13.16 -1.26
N GLY A 420 -27.93 -13.59 -0.97
CA GLY A 420 -28.23 -14.38 0.20
C GLY A 420 -28.73 -13.59 1.40
N SER A 421 -29.19 -14.34 2.39
CA SER A 421 -29.66 -13.82 3.67
C SER A 421 -28.55 -13.80 4.71
N SER A 422 -27.56 -14.71 4.59
CA SER A 422 -26.42 -14.73 5.49
C SER A 422 -25.57 -13.46 5.35
N GLY A 423 -24.89 -13.09 6.43
CA GLY A 423 -23.96 -11.97 6.46
C GLY A 423 -22.58 -12.37 6.94
N ILE A 424 -21.53 -11.75 6.42
CA ILE A 424 -20.16 -11.95 6.91
C ILE A 424 -19.70 -10.64 7.53
N VAL A 425 -19.28 -10.68 8.80
CA VAL A 425 -18.57 -9.58 9.43
C VAL A 425 -17.11 -9.97 9.57
N VAL A 426 -16.22 -9.05 9.24
CA VAL A 426 -14.80 -9.17 9.57
C VAL A 426 -14.51 -8.46 10.88
N ASP A 427 -13.80 -9.11 11.79
CA ASP A 427 -12.99 -8.49 12.82
C ASP A 427 -11.63 -8.13 12.19
N TYR A 428 -11.47 -6.85 11.89
CA TYR A 428 -10.25 -6.30 11.31
C TYR A 428 -9.42 -5.65 12.39
N THR A 429 -8.23 -6.21 12.57
CA THR A 429 -7.30 -5.81 13.62
C THR A 429 -5.99 -5.34 13.01
N GLY A 430 -5.33 -4.42 13.71
CA GLY A 430 -4.02 -3.89 13.42
C GLY A 430 -3.04 -4.14 14.58
N GLY A 431 -1.77 -3.83 14.34
CA GLY A 431 -0.77 -3.70 15.39
C GLY A 431 -0.60 -4.95 16.25
N ASP A 432 -0.56 -4.76 17.57
CA ASP A 432 -0.39 -5.80 18.56
C ASP A 432 -1.64 -6.68 18.73
N VAL A 433 -2.84 -6.16 18.45
CA VAL A 433 -4.08 -6.96 18.48
C VAL A 433 -4.07 -7.99 17.35
N ALA A 434 -3.79 -7.57 16.11
CA ALA A 434 -3.52 -8.50 15.01
C ALA A 434 -2.33 -9.41 15.35
N GLY A 435 -1.31 -8.79 15.94
CA GLY A 435 -0.14 -9.43 16.50
C GLY A 435 -0.44 -10.38 17.66
N SER A 436 -1.66 -10.62 18.10
CA SER A 436 -1.99 -11.62 19.13
C SER A 436 -2.45 -12.96 18.54
N PHE A 437 -2.89 -12.96 17.27
CA PHE A 437 -3.25 -14.19 16.56
C PHE A 437 -2.00 -15.04 16.30
N ARG A 438 -2.06 -16.33 16.66
CA ARG A 438 -0.96 -17.30 16.52
C ARG A 438 -1.40 -18.60 15.84
N PRO A 439 -2.12 -18.54 14.71
CA PRO A 439 -2.51 -19.75 14.01
C PRO A 439 -1.28 -20.52 13.51
N SER A 440 -1.42 -21.82 13.31
CA SER A 440 -0.36 -22.68 12.76
C SER A 440 -0.04 -22.38 11.29
N THR A 441 -1.00 -21.80 10.56
CA THR A 441 -0.86 -21.41 9.16
C THR A 441 -1.38 -19.98 8.96
N PRO A 442 -0.86 -19.23 7.98
CA PRO A 442 -1.28 -17.84 7.74
C PRO A 442 -2.76 -17.70 7.36
N TYR A 443 -3.35 -18.75 6.81
CA TYR A 443 -4.74 -18.82 6.38
C TYR A 443 -5.35 -20.10 6.96
N SER A 444 -6.49 -19.97 7.64
CA SER A 444 -7.17 -21.08 8.31
C SER A 444 -8.65 -20.79 8.49
N ASP A 445 -9.42 -21.83 8.80
CA ASP A 445 -10.87 -21.75 9.05
C ASP A 445 -11.25 -22.38 10.39
N ALA A 446 -12.55 -22.37 10.70
CA ALA A 446 -13.11 -22.87 11.95
C ALA A 446 -12.90 -24.38 12.19
N SER A 447 -12.37 -25.15 11.23
CA SER A 447 -11.88 -26.52 11.50
C SER A 447 -10.66 -26.53 12.43
N SER A 448 -9.93 -25.42 12.51
CA SER A 448 -8.89 -25.19 13.52
C SER A 448 -9.51 -24.77 14.85
N LEU A 449 -9.18 -25.51 15.92
CA LEU A 449 -9.60 -25.15 17.28
C LEU A 449 -9.17 -23.73 17.69
N GLN A 450 -8.03 -23.26 17.17
CA GLN A 450 -7.57 -21.89 17.44
C GLN A 450 -8.52 -20.85 16.83
N VAL A 451 -8.92 -21.03 15.58
CA VAL A 451 -9.87 -20.12 14.90
C VAL A 451 -11.24 -20.17 15.56
N ALA A 452 -11.72 -21.34 15.96
CA ALA A 452 -12.96 -21.47 16.71
C ALA A 452 -12.91 -20.71 18.05
N ASN A 453 -11.78 -20.77 18.76
CA ASN A 453 -11.59 -20.01 20.02
C ASN A 453 -11.51 -18.51 19.80
N TYR A 454 -10.83 -18.06 18.74
CA TYR A 454 -10.78 -16.65 18.36
C TYR A 454 -12.18 -16.13 17.99
N ALA A 455 -12.94 -16.88 17.19
CA ALA A 455 -14.32 -16.55 16.86
C ALA A 455 -15.20 -16.43 18.12
N ALA A 456 -15.11 -17.39 19.04
CA ALA A 456 -15.84 -17.35 20.30
C ALA A 456 -15.44 -16.15 21.19
N ALA A 457 -14.16 -15.75 21.17
CA ALA A 457 -13.69 -14.55 21.87
C ALA A 457 -14.27 -13.27 21.25
N PHE A 458 -14.15 -13.14 19.93
CA PHE A 458 -14.71 -12.01 19.20
C PHE A 458 -16.21 -11.86 19.41
N LEU A 459 -16.98 -12.96 19.37
CA LEU A 459 -18.43 -12.94 19.65
C LEU A 459 -18.74 -12.31 21.03
N ARG A 460 -17.97 -12.63 22.07
CA ARG A 460 -18.13 -12.00 23.40
C ARG A 460 -17.80 -10.50 23.39
N GLN A 461 -16.85 -10.08 22.55
CA GLN A 461 -16.39 -8.69 22.48
C GLN A 461 -17.32 -7.82 21.63
N ILE A 462 -17.94 -8.36 20.58
CA ILE A 462 -18.88 -7.64 19.73
C ILE A 462 -20.32 -7.64 20.25
N GLU A 463 -20.72 -8.63 21.06
CA GLU A 463 -22.07 -8.70 21.66
C GLU A 463 -22.50 -7.40 22.38
N PRO A 464 -21.64 -6.70 23.15
CA PRO A 464 -21.99 -5.42 23.75
C PRO A 464 -22.18 -4.27 22.73
N VAL A 465 -21.62 -4.40 21.53
CA VAL A 465 -21.71 -3.40 20.44
C VAL A 465 -22.93 -3.68 19.56
N LEU A 466 -23.16 -4.94 19.22
CA LEU A 466 -24.28 -5.43 18.42
C LEU A 466 -25.05 -6.53 19.19
N PRO A 467 -25.91 -6.18 20.16
CA PRO A 467 -26.61 -7.16 21.00
C PRO A 467 -27.46 -8.14 20.19
N GLY A 468 -27.36 -9.43 20.53
CA GLY A 468 -28.06 -10.54 19.88
C GLY A 468 -27.31 -11.14 18.68
N ILE A 469 -26.15 -10.60 18.29
CA ILE A 469 -25.39 -11.09 17.13
C ILE A 469 -24.87 -12.52 17.34
N THR A 470 -24.46 -12.88 18.56
CA THR A 470 -23.93 -14.23 18.87
C THR A 470 -24.93 -15.33 18.56
N ALA A 471 -26.22 -15.09 18.83
CA ALA A 471 -27.29 -16.05 18.55
C ALA A 471 -27.57 -16.25 17.05
N ARG A 472 -26.91 -15.48 16.17
CA ARG A 472 -27.02 -15.58 14.71
C ARG A 472 -25.79 -16.21 14.06
N TRP A 473 -24.72 -16.48 14.81
CA TRP A 473 -23.52 -17.10 14.24
C TRP A 473 -23.82 -18.53 13.77
N ASN A 474 -23.42 -18.86 12.54
CA ASN A 474 -23.70 -20.18 11.95
C ASN A 474 -22.54 -21.18 12.12
N GLY A 475 -21.53 -20.84 12.92
CA GLY A 475 -20.36 -21.68 13.18
C GLY A 475 -19.22 -21.53 12.15
N LYS A 476 -19.42 -20.80 11.05
CA LYS A 476 -18.36 -20.57 10.05
C LYS A 476 -17.51 -19.38 10.46
N ALA A 477 -16.21 -19.57 10.40
CA ALA A 477 -15.22 -18.52 10.54
C ALA A 477 -13.97 -18.79 9.69
N THR A 478 -13.27 -17.73 9.32
CA THR A 478 -11.94 -17.80 8.70
C THR A 478 -10.98 -16.79 9.33
N LEU A 479 -9.69 -17.10 9.36
CA LEU A 479 -8.65 -16.21 9.87
C LEU A 479 -7.49 -16.08 8.87
N SER A 480 -7.19 -14.87 8.43
CA SER A 480 -5.91 -14.53 7.77
C SER A 480 -5.00 -13.71 8.68
N VAL A 481 -3.73 -14.10 8.68
CA VAL A 481 -2.62 -13.42 9.37
C VAL A 481 -1.45 -13.28 8.39
N PRO A 482 -1.54 -12.37 7.39
CA PRO A 482 -0.60 -12.31 6.27
C PRO A 482 0.85 -12.09 6.68
N MET A 483 1.11 -11.48 7.85
CA MET A 483 2.48 -11.31 8.33
C MET A 483 3.19 -12.62 8.67
N LEU A 484 2.48 -13.75 8.80
CA LEU A 484 3.05 -15.08 8.98
C LEU A 484 3.34 -15.79 7.65
N ASP A 485 2.85 -15.28 6.51
CA ASP A 485 3.16 -15.86 5.21
C ASP A 485 4.61 -15.48 4.82
N PRO A 486 5.52 -16.45 4.59
CA PRO A 486 6.91 -16.18 4.24
C PRO A 486 7.11 -15.55 2.84
N ASN A 487 6.04 -15.43 2.05
CA ASN A 487 6.00 -14.71 0.79
C ASN A 487 5.50 -13.26 0.94
N LEU A 488 5.03 -12.89 2.14
CA LEU A 488 4.54 -11.55 2.46
C LEU A 488 5.37 -10.92 3.57
N ASN A 489 5.51 -11.55 4.74
CA ASN A 489 6.17 -11.03 5.95
C ASN A 489 5.60 -9.70 6.48
N LEU A 490 4.49 -9.22 5.95
CA LEU A 490 3.73 -8.06 6.43
C LEU A 490 2.30 -8.15 5.92
N SER A 491 1.44 -7.25 6.39
CA SER A 491 0.13 -6.97 5.79
C SER A 491 0.26 -5.82 4.81
N TYR A 492 0.52 -4.60 5.30
CA TYR A 492 0.73 -3.41 4.47
C TYR A 492 1.96 -2.63 4.91
N THR A 493 2.50 -1.82 4.01
CA THR A 493 3.64 -0.96 4.30
C THR A 493 3.16 0.33 4.95
N TYR A 494 3.96 0.88 5.86
CA TYR A 494 3.76 2.23 6.40
C TYR A 494 5.11 2.89 6.69
N TRP A 495 5.13 4.21 6.80
CA TRP A 495 6.29 4.95 7.30
C TRP A 495 6.22 5.13 8.82
N ARG A 496 7.28 4.69 9.50
CA ARG A 496 7.47 4.92 10.94
C ARG A 496 7.91 6.36 11.19
N VAL A 497 7.89 6.79 12.46
CA VAL A 497 8.45 8.09 12.88
C VAL A 497 9.85 8.30 12.28
N GLY A 498 10.04 9.41 11.57
CA GLY A 498 11.28 9.83 10.90
C GLY A 498 11.52 9.23 9.52
N GLN A 499 10.69 8.29 9.03
CA GLN A 499 10.97 7.58 7.78
C GLN A 499 10.61 8.37 6.52
N TYR A 500 9.67 9.33 6.60
CA TYR A 500 9.39 10.18 5.44
C TYR A 500 10.64 10.97 5.04
N THR A 501 11.32 11.54 6.03
CA THR A 501 12.51 12.38 5.83
C THR A 501 13.80 11.57 5.75
N ALA A 502 13.81 10.31 6.21
CA ALA A 502 14.96 9.43 6.06
C ALA A 502 15.11 8.88 4.63
N PHE A 503 14.04 8.36 4.02
CA PHE A 503 14.15 7.69 2.71
C PHE A 503 12.89 7.68 1.83
N SER A 504 11.73 8.20 2.29
CA SER A 504 10.49 8.16 1.49
C SER A 504 10.65 8.82 0.12
N GLY A 505 10.24 8.10 -0.92
CA GLY A 505 10.43 8.44 -2.33
C GLY A 505 11.62 7.70 -2.96
N TRP A 506 12.57 7.19 -2.17
CA TRP A 506 13.70 6.39 -2.66
C TRP A 506 13.35 4.91 -2.86
N GLU A 507 12.25 4.42 -2.28
CA GLU A 507 11.79 3.03 -2.41
C GLU A 507 11.61 2.63 -3.87
N LYS A 508 11.08 3.53 -4.71
CA LYS A 508 10.87 3.31 -6.14
C LYS A 508 12.11 3.54 -7.01
N GLN A 509 13.15 4.19 -6.49
CA GLN A 509 14.35 4.52 -7.26
C GLN A 509 15.03 3.24 -7.75
N ARG A 510 15.25 3.13 -9.06
CA ARG A 510 15.96 1.99 -9.67
C ARG A 510 17.45 1.99 -9.33
N MET A 511 18.05 0.80 -9.30
CA MET A 511 19.47 0.55 -9.06
C MET A 511 20.09 -0.15 -10.28
N GLY A 512 20.71 0.63 -11.17
CA GLY A 512 21.07 0.14 -12.51
C GLY A 512 19.83 -0.39 -13.23
N ASN A 513 19.92 -1.62 -13.77
CA ASN A 513 18.82 -2.31 -14.45
C ASN A 513 17.91 -3.12 -13.49
N VAL A 514 17.90 -2.77 -12.20
CA VAL A 514 16.96 -3.32 -11.21
C VAL A 514 15.92 -2.25 -10.85
N HIS A 515 14.68 -2.50 -11.24
CA HIS A 515 13.53 -1.66 -10.98
C HIS A 515 12.75 -2.19 -9.77
N PHE A 516 12.12 -1.29 -9.03
CA PHE A 516 11.32 -1.64 -7.85
C PHE A 516 9.85 -1.31 -8.10
N ALA A 517 8.97 -2.27 -7.83
CA ALA A 517 7.52 -2.09 -7.94
C ALA A 517 6.82 -2.69 -6.71
N GLY A 518 5.52 -2.41 -6.58
CA GLY A 518 4.73 -2.77 -5.42
C GLY A 518 4.19 -1.54 -4.71
N GLU A 519 3.21 -1.73 -3.83
CA GLU A 519 2.55 -0.62 -3.12
C GLU A 519 3.54 0.21 -2.28
N GLN A 520 4.61 -0.40 -1.78
CA GLN A 520 5.66 0.28 -1.02
C GLN A 520 6.42 1.34 -1.83
N CYS A 521 6.33 1.29 -3.17
CA CYS A 521 6.94 2.27 -4.07
C CYS A 521 5.99 3.45 -4.38
N SER A 522 4.71 3.34 -4.02
CA SER A 522 3.70 4.35 -4.30
C SER A 522 3.69 5.42 -3.21
N GLN A 523 3.71 6.69 -3.61
CA GLN A 523 3.54 7.80 -2.67
C GLN A 523 2.08 8.08 -2.33
N ASP A 524 1.19 7.90 -3.33
CA ASP A 524 -0.21 8.31 -3.25
C ASP A 524 -1.14 7.17 -2.79
N PHE A 525 -0.71 5.90 -2.93
CA PHE A 525 -1.53 4.71 -2.69
C PHE A 525 -0.73 3.59 -2.00
N GLN A 526 0.18 3.93 -1.08
CA GLN A 526 0.88 2.94 -0.25
C GLN A 526 -0.13 2.11 0.54
N GLY A 527 0.07 0.80 0.62
CA GLY A 527 -0.86 -0.15 1.23
C GLY A 527 -1.97 -0.67 0.29
N TYR A 528 -2.27 0.04 -0.80
CA TYR A 528 -3.41 -0.28 -1.67
C TYR A 528 -3.05 -1.12 -2.90
N MET A 529 -4.04 -1.85 -3.43
CA MET A 529 -3.96 -2.54 -4.73
C MET A 529 -3.62 -1.56 -5.87
N GLU A 530 -4.14 -0.33 -5.81
CA GLU A 530 -3.84 0.73 -6.78
C GLU A 530 -2.35 1.09 -6.81
N GLY A 531 -1.72 1.23 -5.64
CA GLY A 531 -0.28 1.48 -5.54
C GLY A 531 0.52 0.35 -6.17
N GLY A 532 0.13 -0.90 -5.89
CA GLY A 532 0.73 -2.07 -6.53
C GLY A 532 0.62 -2.03 -8.06
N ALA A 533 -0.59 -1.87 -8.61
CA ALA A 533 -0.82 -1.87 -10.05
C ALA A 533 -0.12 -0.71 -10.76
N SER A 534 -0.27 0.51 -10.24
CA SER A 534 0.29 1.73 -10.84
C SER A 534 1.83 1.74 -10.82
N GLU A 535 2.46 1.25 -9.75
CA GLU A 535 3.92 1.13 -9.70
C GLU A 535 4.45 0.01 -10.62
N GLY A 536 3.63 -1.01 -10.90
CA GLY A 536 3.90 -1.99 -11.96
C GLY A 536 3.94 -1.37 -13.36
N VAL A 537 2.97 -0.50 -13.68
CA VAL A 537 2.96 0.27 -14.94
C VAL A 537 4.19 1.19 -15.02
N ARG A 538 4.51 1.88 -13.93
CA ARG A 538 5.66 2.79 -13.84
C ARG A 538 6.99 2.06 -14.11
N ALA A 539 7.23 0.92 -13.45
CA ALA A 539 8.44 0.13 -13.64
C ALA A 539 8.57 -0.40 -15.07
N ALA A 540 7.46 -0.84 -15.69
CA ALA A 540 7.46 -1.20 -17.11
C ALA A 540 7.83 -0.01 -18.01
N GLY A 541 7.37 1.20 -17.69
CA GLY A 541 7.73 2.43 -18.40
C GLY A 541 9.24 2.69 -18.40
N GLU A 542 9.92 2.51 -17.27
CA GLU A 542 11.38 2.66 -17.19
C GLU A 542 12.12 1.68 -18.11
N ILE A 543 11.70 0.41 -18.13
CA ILE A 543 12.27 -0.61 -19.01
C ILE A 543 12.04 -0.25 -20.48
N LEU A 544 10.83 0.16 -20.84
CA LEU A 544 10.50 0.51 -22.21
C LEU A 544 11.29 1.72 -22.70
N ASP A 545 11.59 2.67 -21.83
CA ASP A 545 12.44 3.80 -22.19
C ASP A 545 13.89 3.36 -22.38
N ASP A 546 14.43 2.50 -21.51
CA ASP A 546 15.77 1.91 -21.73
C ASP A 546 15.85 1.15 -23.06
N LEU A 547 14.81 0.41 -23.46
CA LEU A 547 14.78 -0.36 -24.72
C LEU A 547 14.57 0.49 -25.98
N LYS A 548 14.09 1.74 -25.85
CA LYS A 548 13.98 2.68 -26.99
C LYS A 548 15.29 3.41 -27.25
N PHE A 549 16.10 3.61 -26.20
CA PHE A 549 17.30 4.46 -26.24
C PHE A 549 18.62 3.68 -26.09
N GLY A 550 18.57 2.37 -25.85
CA GLY A 550 19.72 1.45 -25.86
C GLY A 550 19.72 0.59 -27.12
#